data_AF-A0A8T5XL49-F1
#
_entry.id   AF-A0A8T5XL49-F1
#
_cell.length_a   1.000
_cell.length_b   1.000
_cell.length_c   1.000
_cell.angle_alpha   90.00
_cell.angle_beta   90.00
_cell.angle_gamma   90.00
#
_symmetry.space_group_name_H-M   'P 1'
#
loop_
_entity.id
_entity.type
_entity.pdbx_description
1 polymer ?
#
loop_
_entity_poly.entity_id
_entity_poly.type
_entity_poly.pdbx_seq_one_letter_code
_entity_poly.pdbx_strand_id
1 'polypeptide(L)'
;MNKYNRKKEYVKTRIKRNRRRKRKRRFITFILISIILIISIIKITKIIDEKVMSNEEFNTNTGFGEDDNFKKGSIESKVIDILKEEKNKHGILKNIDEYPKEILELLIKNPETIDYVGDYLKRYPAKGNGSDINVEKDYVKGEIPLFLQWDKRWGYYDYGNKPMAMTGCGPTALSMVVVGLTGDITMNPKKVADISYKQGYLVENKGSSWTLMSEGARYFGLRARELPLTENNIKITLKRGVPIVASMGPGEFTTTGHYIVLTDITEDGKILVNDPNSRKRSDMKWAIDVFMEETKNLWEFKKL
;
A
#
# COMPACT_ATOMS: atom_id res chain seq x y z
N MET A 1 -24.96 -79.45 -19.69
CA MET A 1 -24.32 -78.64 -18.63
C MET A 1 -24.94 -78.96 -17.26
N ASN A 2 -24.16 -79.61 -16.37
CA ASN A 2 -24.63 -80.16 -15.09
C ASN A 2 -25.09 -79.07 -14.10
N LYS A 3 -26.10 -79.35 -13.25
CA LYS A 3 -26.79 -78.43 -12.32
C LYS A 3 -25.81 -77.69 -11.40
N TYR A 4 -24.69 -78.33 -11.06
CA TYR A 4 -23.60 -77.76 -10.28
C TYR A 4 -22.89 -76.57 -10.97
N ASN A 5 -22.64 -76.65 -12.28
CA ASN A 5 -21.94 -75.59 -13.02
C ASN A 5 -22.81 -74.34 -13.20
N ARG A 6 -24.13 -74.52 -13.42
CA ARG A 6 -25.10 -73.40 -13.49
C ARG A 6 -25.18 -72.62 -12.16
N LYS A 7 -25.12 -73.32 -11.01
CA LYS A 7 -25.14 -72.68 -9.68
C LYS A 7 -23.87 -71.87 -9.40
N LYS A 8 -22.69 -72.38 -9.78
CA LYS A 8 -21.41 -71.64 -9.67
C LYS A 8 -21.39 -70.38 -10.55
N GLU A 9 -21.91 -70.45 -11.77
CA GLU A 9 -21.94 -69.33 -12.70
C GLU A 9 -22.92 -68.22 -12.26
N TYR A 10 -24.09 -68.61 -11.75
CA TYR A 10 -25.06 -67.71 -11.12
C TYR A 10 -24.48 -66.97 -9.90
N VAL A 11 -23.75 -67.67 -9.03
CA VAL A 11 -23.10 -67.05 -7.87
C VAL A 11 -21.98 -66.09 -8.30
N LYS A 12 -21.14 -66.45 -9.28
CA LYS A 12 -20.09 -65.56 -9.81
C LYS A 12 -20.67 -64.28 -10.44
N THR A 13 -21.73 -64.40 -11.24
CA THR A 13 -22.41 -63.24 -11.83
C THR A 13 -23.09 -62.36 -10.79
N ARG A 14 -23.72 -62.95 -9.76
CA ARG A 14 -24.31 -62.22 -8.62
C ARG A 14 -23.24 -61.46 -7.81
N ILE A 15 -22.09 -62.07 -7.53
CA ILE A 15 -20.96 -61.42 -6.84
C ILE A 15 -20.40 -60.27 -7.69
N LYS A 16 -20.21 -60.46 -9.00
CA LYS A 16 -19.71 -59.41 -9.91
C LYS A 16 -20.68 -58.23 -9.99
N ARG A 17 -22.00 -58.48 -10.04
CA ARG A 17 -23.05 -57.43 -9.97
C ARG A 17 -23.04 -56.69 -8.64
N ASN A 18 -22.90 -57.39 -7.51
CA ASN A 18 -22.84 -56.76 -6.19
C ASN A 18 -21.56 -55.93 -6.00
N ARG A 19 -20.40 -56.38 -6.50
CA ARG A 19 -19.15 -55.60 -6.49
C ARG A 19 -19.25 -54.33 -7.34
N ARG A 20 -19.86 -54.42 -8.54
CA ARG A 20 -20.14 -53.24 -9.40
C ARG A 20 -21.10 -52.26 -8.72
N ARG A 21 -22.16 -52.74 -8.07
CA ARG A 21 -23.10 -51.89 -7.29
C ARG A 21 -22.41 -51.20 -6.09
N LYS A 22 -21.55 -51.92 -5.35
CA LYS A 22 -20.74 -51.32 -4.27
C LYS A 22 -19.76 -50.26 -4.77
N ARG A 23 -19.08 -50.50 -5.91
CA ARG A 23 -18.20 -49.51 -6.55
C ARG A 23 -18.95 -48.26 -7.02
N LYS A 24 -20.11 -48.43 -7.68
CA LYS A 24 -20.97 -47.30 -8.07
C LYS A 24 -21.48 -46.51 -6.87
N ARG A 25 -21.91 -47.17 -5.79
CA ARG A 25 -22.32 -46.48 -4.56
C ARG A 25 -21.17 -45.70 -3.93
N ARG A 26 -19.98 -46.29 -3.80
CA ARG A 26 -18.78 -45.58 -3.30
C ARG A 26 -18.44 -44.37 -4.17
N PHE A 27 -18.49 -44.51 -5.49
CA PHE A 27 -18.23 -43.41 -6.42
C PHE A 27 -19.24 -42.27 -6.29
N ILE A 28 -20.54 -42.59 -6.16
CA ILE A 28 -21.59 -41.59 -5.90
C ILE A 28 -21.38 -40.92 -4.54
N THR A 29 -21.00 -41.67 -3.50
CA THR A 29 -20.69 -41.10 -2.18
C THR A 29 -19.48 -40.15 -2.24
N PHE A 30 -18.44 -40.48 -3.00
CA PHE A 30 -17.29 -39.60 -3.23
C PHE A 30 -17.68 -38.30 -3.95
N ILE A 31 -18.55 -38.37 -4.96
CA ILE A 31 -19.04 -37.17 -5.66
C ILE A 31 -19.84 -36.28 -4.71
N LEU A 32 -20.73 -36.86 -3.90
CA LEU A 32 -21.52 -36.10 -2.93
C LEU A 32 -20.65 -35.41 -1.87
N ILE A 33 -19.61 -36.09 -1.36
CA ILE A 33 -18.65 -35.49 -0.42
C ILE A 33 -17.87 -34.34 -1.09
N SER A 34 -17.46 -34.53 -2.35
CA SER A 34 -16.73 -33.50 -3.10
C SER A 34 -17.59 -32.25 -3.34
N ILE A 35 -18.88 -32.44 -3.66
CA ILE A 35 -19.85 -31.34 -3.80
C ILE A 35 -20.05 -30.60 -2.47
N ILE A 36 -20.16 -31.32 -1.35
CA ILE A 36 -20.29 -30.70 -0.02
C ILE A 36 -19.03 -29.88 0.32
N LEU A 37 -17.83 -30.41 0.05
CA LEU A 37 -16.57 -29.67 0.24
C LEU A 37 -16.52 -28.39 -0.61
N ILE A 38 -16.95 -28.44 -1.87
CA ILE A 38 -17.02 -27.27 -2.75
C ILE A 38 -18.00 -26.24 -2.19
N ILE A 39 -19.20 -26.66 -1.77
CA ILE A 39 -20.20 -25.76 -1.17
C ILE A 39 -19.67 -25.13 0.14
N SER A 40 -18.96 -25.90 0.96
CA SER A 40 -18.31 -25.40 2.18
C SER A 40 -17.22 -24.38 1.86
N ILE A 41 -16.40 -24.60 0.83
CA ILE A 41 -15.39 -23.63 0.37
C ILE A 41 -16.07 -22.35 -0.13
N ILE A 42 -17.12 -22.44 -0.94
CA ILE A 42 -17.87 -21.27 -1.44
C ILE A 42 -18.49 -20.47 -0.28
N LYS A 43 -19.00 -21.14 0.75
CA LYS A 43 -19.51 -20.46 1.96
C LYS A 43 -18.38 -19.76 2.72
N ILE A 44 -17.22 -20.40 2.86
CA ILE A 44 -16.06 -19.80 3.53
C ILE A 44 -15.55 -18.60 2.75
N THR A 45 -15.42 -18.68 1.42
CA THR A 45 -15.00 -17.53 0.60
C THR A 45 -15.98 -16.38 0.72
N LYS A 46 -17.30 -16.66 0.69
CA LYS A 46 -18.31 -15.63 0.86
C LYS A 46 -18.28 -14.99 2.26
N ILE A 47 -18.03 -15.76 3.31
CA ILE A 47 -17.87 -15.25 4.69
C ILE A 47 -16.60 -14.40 4.81
N ILE A 48 -15.51 -14.79 4.12
CA ILE A 48 -14.28 -14.00 4.06
C ILE A 48 -14.53 -12.70 3.30
N ASP A 49 -15.19 -12.75 2.14
CA ASP A 49 -15.55 -11.56 1.36
C ASP A 49 -16.46 -10.63 2.17
N GLU A 50 -17.49 -11.16 2.84
CA GLU A 50 -18.37 -10.38 3.74
C GLU A 50 -17.60 -9.79 4.93
N LYS A 51 -16.63 -10.51 5.51
CA LYS A 51 -15.83 -10.01 6.64
C LYS A 51 -14.76 -9.01 6.22
N VAL A 52 -14.20 -9.14 5.01
CA VAL A 52 -13.32 -8.16 4.39
C VAL A 52 -14.11 -6.90 4.07
N MET A 53 -15.30 -7.04 3.48
CA MET A 53 -16.21 -5.91 3.19
C MET A 53 -16.74 -5.24 4.46
N SER A 54 -17.07 -6.00 5.52
CA SER A 54 -17.57 -5.44 6.79
C SER A 54 -16.46 -4.76 7.60
N ASN A 55 -15.21 -5.22 7.47
CA ASN A 55 -14.05 -4.54 8.06
C ASN A 55 -13.61 -3.31 7.23
N GLU A 56 -14.15 -3.14 6.02
CA GLU A 56 -13.91 -2.00 5.15
C GLU A 56 -15.02 -0.92 5.19
N GLU A 57 -16.04 -1.07 6.05
CA GLU A 57 -16.96 0.03 6.38
C GLU A 57 -16.28 1.00 7.35
N PHE A 58 -15.36 1.83 6.84
CA PHE A 58 -15.11 3.17 7.40
C PHE A 58 -14.44 4.11 6.39
N ASN A 59 -15.10 5.27 6.23
CA ASN A 59 -14.74 6.55 5.60
C ASN A 59 -14.11 6.56 4.19
N THR A 60 -14.85 7.13 3.22
CA THR A 60 -14.44 7.48 1.85
C THR A 60 -13.47 8.66 1.76
N ASN A 61 -12.81 9.04 2.86
CA ASN A 61 -11.95 10.21 2.89
C ASN A 61 -10.55 9.84 2.44
N THR A 62 -10.18 10.38 1.29
CA THR A 62 -8.85 10.27 0.70
C THR A 62 -7.78 10.71 1.72
N GLY A 63 -6.53 10.29 1.54
CA GLY A 63 -5.36 10.63 2.39
C GLY A 63 -5.10 12.12 2.66
N PHE A 64 -5.97 13.00 2.16
CA PHE A 64 -6.19 14.37 2.56
C PHE A 64 -7.60 14.39 3.13
N GLY A 65 -7.72 14.21 4.44
CA GLY A 65 -9.03 14.24 5.07
C GLY A 65 -9.76 15.52 4.69
N GLU A 66 -10.89 15.38 4.02
CA GLU A 66 -11.90 16.44 3.90
C GLU A 66 -12.35 16.73 5.32
N ASP A 67 -11.92 17.90 5.79
CA ASP A 67 -12.40 18.49 7.00
C ASP A 67 -13.68 19.26 6.59
N ASP A 68 -14.85 18.65 6.86
CA ASP A 68 -16.18 19.05 6.37
C ASP A 68 -16.65 20.44 6.86
N ASN A 69 -15.77 21.23 7.50
CA ASN A 69 -16.03 22.61 7.94
C ASN A 69 -15.28 23.70 7.16
N PHE A 70 -14.56 23.37 6.08
CA PHE A 70 -13.79 24.37 5.33
C PHE A 70 -14.60 25.10 4.25
N LYS A 71 -15.11 26.29 4.60
CA LYS A 71 -15.62 27.25 3.60
C LYS A 71 -14.48 27.73 2.69
N LYS A 72 -14.73 27.87 1.39
CA LYS A 72 -13.74 28.32 0.37
C LYS A 72 -12.97 29.58 0.79
N GLY A 73 -13.66 30.58 1.33
CA GLY A 73 -13.03 31.82 1.84
C GLY A 73 -12.08 31.61 3.04
N SER A 74 -12.14 30.47 3.73
CA SER A 74 -11.18 30.12 4.80
C SER A 74 -9.91 29.45 4.29
N ILE A 75 -9.93 28.82 3.10
CA ILE A 75 -8.74 28.20 2.51
C ILE A 75 -7.87 29.28 1.89
N GLU A 76 -8.49 30.16 1.11
CA GLU A 76 -7.81 31.27 0.47
C GLU A 76 -7.05 32.14 1.48
N SER A 77 -7.69 32.48 2.62
CA SER A 77 -7.05 33.27 3.67
C SER A 77 -5.84 32.56 4.28
N LYS A 78 -5.95 31.26 4.59
CA LYS A 78 -4.83 30.46 5.11
C LYS A 78 -3.68 30.34 4.10
N VAL A 79 -3.99 30.12 2.82
CA VAL A 79 -2.99 30.10 1.75
C VAL A 79 -2.31 31.46 1.63
N ILE A 80 -3.07 32.55 1.65
CA ILE A 80 -2.53 33.91 1.64
C ILE A 80 -1.58 34.12 2.81
N ASP A 81 -1.93 33.68 4.02
CA ASP A 81 -1.09 33.84 5.20
C ASP A 81 0.22 33.05 5.09
N ILE A 82 0.19 31.80 4.63
CA ILE A 82 1.40 31.00 4.38
C ILE A 82 2.28 31.65 3.32
N LEU A 83 1.67 32.17 2.24
CA LEU A 83 2.40 32.78 1.13
C LEU A 83 2.89 34.21 1.43
N LYS A 84 2.47 34.86 2.51
CA LYS A 84 2.99 36.19 2.90
C LYS A 84 4.49 36.12 3.21
N GLU A 85 4.93 35.00 3.79
CA GLU A 85 6.31 34.78 4.24
C GLU A 85 7.24 34.30 3.11
N GLU A 86 6.69 33.94 1.94
CA GLU A 86 7.42 33.27 0.86
C GLU A 86 7.62 34.15 -0.39
N LYS A 87 8.84 34.13 -0.95
CA LYS A 87 9.24 35.00 -2.08
C LYS A 87 8.58 34.62 -3.42
N ASN A 88 8.12 33.38 -3.60
CA ASN A 88 7.60 32.83 -4.87
C ASN A 88 6.05 32.84 -5.00
N LYS A 89 5.35 33.63 -4.18
CA LYS A 89 3.88 33.69 -4.01
C LYS A 89 3.00 34.08 -5.21
N HIS A 90 3.54 34.79 -6.20
CA HIS A 90 2.70 35.56 -7.14
C HIS A 90 1.86 34.69 -8.10
N GLY A 91 2.36 33.51 -8.47
CA GLY A 91 1.65 32.62 -9.40
C GLY A 91 0.47 31.88 -8.78
N ILE A 92 0.59 31.48 -7.52
CA ILE A 92 -0.47 30.76 -6.80
C ILE A 92 -1.59 31.74 -6.44
N LEU A 93 -1.25 32.89 -5.84
CA LEU A 93 -2.24 33.88 -5.40
C LEU A 93 -3.11 34.43 -6.53
N LYS A 94 -2.51 34.68 -7.70
CA LYS A 94 -3.23 35.23 -8.86
C LYS A 94 -4.29 34.27 -9.41
N ASN A 95 -4.03 32.97 -9.30
CA ASN A 95 -4.85 31.93 -9.93
C ASN A 95 -5.44 30.98 -8.88
N ILE A 96 -5.62 31.43 -7.63
CA ILE A 96 -5.97 30.57 -6.50
C ILE A 96 -7.28 29.79 -6.74
N ASP A 97 -8.22 30.40 -7.46
CA ASP A 97 -9.50 29.81 -7.86
C ASP A 97 -9.38 28.66 -8.87
N GLU A 98 -8.25 28.55 -9.57
CA GLU A 98 -8.00 27.49 -10.56
C GLU A 98 -7.44 26.21 -9.91
N TYR A 99 -6.94 26.30 -8.67
CA TYR A 99 -6.39 25.14 -7.98
C TYR A 99 -7.49 24.26 -7.39
N PRO A 100 -7.39 22.93 -7.52
CA PRO A 100 -8.20 22.01 -6.74
C PRO A 100 -8.00 22.25 -5.24
N LYS A 101 -9.09 22.13 -4.47
CA LYS A 101 -9.11 22.37 -3.02
C LYS A 101 -8.04 21.54 -2.31
N GLU A 102 -7.90 20.28 -2.68
CA GLU A 102 -6.97 19.35 -2.01
C GLU A 102 -5.50 19.71 -2.25
N ILE A 103 -5.17 20.36 -3.37
CA ILE A 103 -3.81 20.86 -3.64
C ILE A 103 -3.49 22.07 -2.76
N LEU A 104 -4.47 22.95 -2.52
CA LEU A 104 -4.30 24.05 -1.57
C LEU A 104 -4.23 23.55 -0.13
N GLU A 105 -4.98 22.51 0.22
CA GLU A 105 -4.88 21.86 1.53
C GLU A 105 -3.54 21.16 1.74
N LEU A 106 -2.96 20.54 0.70
CA LEU A 106 -1.60 20.02 0.74
C LEU A 106 -0.62 21.15 1.10
N LEU A 107 -0.73 22.33 0.49
CA LEU A 107 0.11 23.49 0.81
C LEU A 107 -0.08 23.94 2.26
N ILE A 108 -1.33 23.99 2.74
CA ILE A 108 -1.63 24.40 4.12
C ILE A 108 -1.03 23.44 5.13
N LYS A 109 -1.22 22.13 4.92
CA LYS A 109 -0.74 21.08 5.82
C LYS A 109 0.77 20.90 5.72
N ASN A 110 1.34 21.19 4.54
CA ASN A 110 2.76 21.09 4.30
C ASN A 110 3.30 22.24 3.42
N PRO A 111 3.69 23.38 4.04
CA PRO A 111 4.20 24.54 3.32
C PRO A 111 5.43 24.28 2.45
N GLU A 112 6.23 23.24 2.75
CA GLU A 112 7.41 22.87 1.97
C GLU A 112 7.06 22.38 0.54
N THR A 113 5.77 22.15 0.26
CA THR A 113 5.25 21.79 -1.08
C THR A 113 5.05 23.00 -2.00
N ILE A 114 5.35 24.22 -1.55
CA ILE A 114 5.10 25.47 -2.31
C ILE A 114 5.62 25.42 -3.76
N ASP A 115 6.83 24.89 -3.99
CA ASP A 115 7.42 24.79 -5.32
C ASP A 115 6.76 23.72 -6.21
N TYR A 116 6.19 22.68 -5.59
CA TYR A 116 5.36 21.69 -6.28
C TYR A 116 4.02 22.33 -6.69
N VAL A 117 3.35 22.99 -5.74
CA VAL A 117 2.05 23.62 -5.94
C VAL A 117 2.15 24.74 -6.98
N GLY A 118 3.18 25.59 -6.93
CA GLY A 118 3.35 26.71 -7.87
C GLY A 118 3.45 26.29 -9.35
N ASP A 119 3.87 25.04 -9.61
CA ASP A 119 3.98 24.49 -10.96
C ASP A 119 2.79 23.58 -11.35
N TYR A 120 1.87 23.30 -10.42
CA TYR A 120 0.79 22.33 -10.59
C TYR A 120 -0.06 22.58 -11.82
N LEU A 121 -0.59 23.80 -11.99
CA LEU A 121 -1.46 24.14 -13.14
C LEU A 121 -0.77 24.00 -14.50
N LYS A 122 0.56 24.03 -14.53
CA LYS A 122 1.35 23.89 -15.77
C LYS A 122 1.76 22.44 -16.05
N ARG A 123 1.93 21.63 -15.00
CA ARG A 123 2.57 20.32 -15.08
C ARG A 123 1.61 19.15 -14.86
N TYR A 124 0.48 19.35 -14.20
CA TYR A 124 -0.50 18.31 -13.96
C TYR A 124 -1.62 18.30 -15.03
N PRO A 125 -2.02 17.13 -15.55
CA PRO A 125 -1.38 15.82 -15.35
C PRO A 125 -0.12 15.66 -16.22
N ALA A 126 0.97 15.22 -15.61
CA ALA A 126 2.19 14.91 -16.35
C ALA A 126 1.98 13.70 -17.27
N LYS A 127 2.63 13.71 -18.44
CA LYS A 127 2.48 12.69 -19.48
C LYS A 127 3.75 11.85 -19.63
N GLY A 128 3.59 10.66 -20.21
CA GLY A 128 4.68 9.72 -20.44
C GLY A 128 4.92 8.77 -19.27
N ASN A 129 6.05 8.05 -19.34
CA ASN A 129 6.40 6.99 -18.39
C ASN A 129 7.47 7.42 -17.36
N GLY A 130 7.91 8.68 -17.37
CA GLY A 130 8.95 9.18 -16.48
C GLY A 130 10.32 8.52 -16.71
N SER A 131 10.64 8.16 -17.95
CA SER A 131 11.92 7.50 -18.30
C SER A 131 13.16 8.36 -18.07
N ASP A 132 12.99 9.67 -17.95
CA ASP A 132 14.02 10.67 -17.63
C ASP A 132 14.19 10.91 -16.12
N ILE A 133 13.34 10.30 -15.28
CA ILE A 133 13.44 10.43 -13.82
C ILE A 133 14.69 9.70 -13.33
N ASN A 134 15.64 10.47 -12.81
CA ASN A 134 16.87 9.98 -12.19
C ASN A 134 16.86 10.26 -10.68
N VAL A 135 17.17 9.22 -9.88
CA VAL A 135 17.30 9.25 -8.41
C VAL A 135 18.70 8.85 -7.92
N GLU A 136 19.68 8.74 -8.82
CA GLU A 136 21.06 8.35 -8.51
C GLU A 136 21.69 9.23 -7.41
N LYS A 137 21.44 10.55 -7.47
CA LYS A 137 21.95 11.52 -6.49
C LYS A 137 21.31 11.41 -5.12
N ASP A 138 20.14 10.78 -5.03
CA ASP A 138 19.43 10.57 -3.76
C ASP A 138 19.85 9.26 -3.09
N TYR A 139 20.54 8.37 -3.80
CA TYR A 139 20.92 7.06 -3.31
C TYR A 139 22.33 7.05 -2.73
N VAL A 140 22.43 6.60 -1.49
CA VAL A 140 23.70 6.27 -0.83
C VAL A 140 23.69 4.79 -0.48
N LYS A 141 24.77 4.08 -0.85
CA LYS A 141 24.86 2.64 -0.63
C LYS A 141 24.80 2.32 0.87
N GLY A 142 23.83 1.49 1.26
CA GLY A 142 23.62 1.08 2.65
C GLY A 142 22.58 1.92 3.40
N GLU A 143 22.07 2.99 2.77
CA GLU A 143 21.02 3.84 3.33
C GLU A 143 19.69 3.63 2.61
N ILE A 144 18.61 3.99 3.30
CA ILE A 144 17.27 4.05 2.72
C ILE A 144 17.03 5.50 2.26
N PRO A 145 16.93 5.77 0.95
CA PRO A 145 16.77 7.14 0.46
C PRO A 145 15.42 7.71 0.89
N LEU A 146 15.36 9.02 1.12
CA LEU A 146 14.10 9.73 1.32
C LEU A 146 13.56 10.18 -0.05
N PHE A 147 12.39 9.66 -0.42
CA PHE A 147 11.63 10.14 -1.57
C PHE A 147 10.35 10.81 -1.11
N LEU A 148 10.06 12.00 -1.62
CA LEU A 148 8.83 12.72 -1.28
C LEU A 148 7.80 12.47 -2.38
N GLN A 149 6.59 12.04 -2.04
CA GLN A 149 5.57 11.68 -3.03
C GLN A 149 5.18 12.87 -3.92
N TRP A 150 5.36 14.08 -3.41
CA TRP A 150 5.12 15.35 -4.09
C TRP A 150 6.37 15.93 -4.81
N ASP A 151 7.49 15.21 -4.84
CA ASP A 151 8.69 15.65 -5.58
C ASP A 151 8.33 15.94 -7.04
N LYS A 152 8.80 17.07 -7.56
CA LYS A 152 8.46 17.59 -8.89
C LYS A 152 8.85 16.66 -10.05
N ARG A 153 9.71 15.66 -9.82
CA ARG A 153 10.07 14.65 -10.80
C ARG A 153 8.93 13.66 -11.08
N TRP A 154 8.08 13.37 -10.10
CA TRP A 154 6.98 12.39 -10.25
C TRP A 154 5.62 12.80 -9.68
N GLY A 155 5.55 13.78 -8.78
CA GLY A 155 4.32 14.12 -8.05
C GLY A 155 3.14 14.53 -8.94
N TYR A 156 3.42 15.03 -10.15
CA TYR A 156 2.42 15.45 -11.14
C TYR A 156 1.87 14.31 -12.00
N TYR A 157 2.40 13.10 -11.89
CA TYR A 157 1.83 11.96 -12.60
C TYR A 157 0.63 11.40 -11.84
N ASP A 158 -0.29 10.78 -12.56
CA ASP A 158 -1.44 10.12 -11.97
C ASP A 158 -1.03 8.85 -11.23
N TYR A 159 -1.68 8.60 -10.08
CA TYR A 159 -1.75 7.30 -9.44
C TYR A 159 -3.20 7.04 -9.05
N GLY A 160 -3.91 6.34 -9.95
CA GLY A 160 -5.37 6.29 -9.95
C GLY A 160 -5.96 7.54 -10.60
N ASN A 161 -6.94 8.14 -9.94
CA ASN A 161 -7.64 9.36 -10.39
C ASN A 161 -7.09 10.65 -9.77
N LYS A 162 -5.99 10.56 -9.00
CA LYS A 162 -5.36 11.68 -8.29
C LYS A 162 -3.85 11.72 -8.58
N PRO A 163 -3.19 12.88 -8.41
CA PRO A 163 -1.73 12.96 -8.55
C PRO A 163 -1.02 12.10 -7.51
N MET A 164 0.17 11.61 -7.85
CA MET A 164 1.08 10.91 -6.94
C MET A 164 1.39 11.74 -5.69
N ALA A 165 1.46 13.07 -5.81
CA ALA A 165 1.61 13.97 -4.68
C ALA A 165 0.53 13.76 -3.61
N MET A 166 -0.60 13.17 -3.98
CA MET A 166 -1.73 12.92 -3.10
C MET A 166 -1.82 11.44 -2.70
N THR A 167 -1.94 10.54 -3.66
CA THR A 167 -2.25 9.13 -3.37
C THR A 167 -1.03 8.22 -3.38
N GLY A 168 0.17 8.77 -3.60
CA GLY A 168 1.39 8.01 -3.89
C GLY A 168 2.21 7.56 -2.70
N CYS A 169 1.73 7.64 -1.46
CA CYS A 169 2.51 7.29 -0.26
C CYS A 169 3.02 5.84 -0.30
N GLY A 170 2.16 4.89 -0.69
CA GLY A 170 2.51 3.47 -0.82
C GLY A 170 3.65 3.20 -1.81
N PRO A 171 3.51 3.49 -3.11
CA PRO A 171 4.58 3.25 -4.07
C PRO A 171 5.85 4.06 -3.77
N THR A 172 5.72 5.25 -3.18
CA THR A 172 6.88 6.05 -2.76
C THR A 172 7.63 5.38 -1.62
N ALA A 173 6.93 4.94 -0.57
CA ALA A 173 7.54 4.20 0.56
C ALA A 173 8.19 2.89 0.09
N LEU A 174 7.50 2.11 -0.76
CA LEU A 174 8.08 0.88 -1.31
C LEU A 174 9.29 1.16 -2.20
N SER A 175 9.27 2.24 -3.01
CA SER A 175 10.42 2.67 -3.81
C SER A 175 11.64 2.97 -2.94
N MET A 176 11.49 3.64 -1.80
CA MET A 176 12.61 3.87 -0.88
C MET A 176 13.25 2.56 -0.43
N VAL A 177 12.44 1.60 -0.02
CA VAL A 177 12.92 0.29 0.45
C VAL A 177 13.58 -0.51 -0.69
N VAL A 178 12.99 -0.50 -1.88
CA VAL A 178 13.54 -1.19 -3.07
C VAL A 178 14.88 -0.60 -3.44
N VAL A 179 14.97 0.71 -3.64
CA VAL A 179 16.23 1.38 -4.02
C VAL A 179 17.27 1.20 -2.93
N GLY A 180 16.90 1.40 -1.66
CA GLY A 180 17.81 1.28 -0.52
C GLY A 180 18.41 -0.13 -0.37
N LEU A 181 17.59 -1.18 -0.43
CA LEU A 181 18.03 -2.56 -0.25
C LEU A 181 18.70 -3.17 -1.48
N THR A 182 18.34 -2.74 -2.69
CA THR A 182 18.82 -3.38 -3.93
C THR A 182 19.90 -2.59 -4.66
N GLY A 183 19.91 -1.26 -4.51
CA GLY A 183 20.68 -0.33 -5.32
C GLY A 183 20.09 -0.08 -6.72
N ASP A 184 18.88 -0.61 -7.01
CA ASP A 184 18.22 -0.41 -8.30
C ASP A 184 17.54 0.95 -8.38
N ILE A 185 18.32 1.97 -8.78
CA ILE A 185 17.86 3.35 -8.98
C ILE A 185 16.84 3.50 -10.11
N THR A 186 16.57 2.46 -10.91
CA THR A 186 15.48 2.51 -11.90
C THR A 186 14.10 2.38 -11.27
N MET A 187 14.03 1.89 -10.03
CA MET A 187 12.81 1.74 -9.23
C MET A 187 12.44 3.03 -8.49
N ASN A 188 12.45 4.16 -9.20
CA ASN A 188 11.95 5.44 -8.69
C ASN A 188 10.44 5.36 -8.35
N PRO A 189 9.89 6.31 -7.55
CA PRO A 189 8.51 6.25 -7.11
C PRO A 189 7.48 6.12 -8.24
N LYS A 190 7.71 6.80 -9.37
CA LYS A 190 6.81 6.71 -10.53
C LYS A 190 6.79 5.31 -11.13
N LYS A 191 7.96 4.67 -11.26
CA LYS A 191 8.07 3.31 -11.79
C LYS A 191 7.36 2.30 -10.89
N VAL A 192 7.51 2.43 -9.58
CA VAL A 192 6.82 1.60 -8.58
C VAL A 192 5.31 1.85 -8.62
N ALA A 193 4.87 3.10 -8.78
CA ALA A 193 3.45 3.46 -8.94
C ALA A 193 2.83 2.83 -10.19
N ASP A 194 3.53 2.85 -11.33
CA ASP A 194 3.05 2.21 -12.57
C ASP A 194 2.88 0.70 -12.42
N ILE A 195 3.86 0.04 -11.81
CA ILE A 195 3.80 -1.40 -11.55
C ILE A 195 2.68 -1.69 -10.56
N SER A 196 2.57 -0.90 -9.49
CA SER A 196 1.50 -1.02 -8.50
C SER A 196 0.11 -0.93 -9.14
N TYR A 197 -0.11 0.09 -9.97
CA TYR A 197 -1.38 0.28 -10.68
C TYR A 197 -1.67 -0.88 -11.64
N LYS A 198 -0.68 -1.26 -12.48
CA LYS A 198 -0.82 -2.34 -13.46
C LYS A 198 -1.14 -3.69 -12.81
N GLN A 199 -0.64 -3.94 -11.61
CA GLN A 199 -0.86 -5.18 -10.86
C GLN A 199 -2.12 -5.14 -9.97
N GLY A 200 -2.92 -4.06 -10.01
CA GLY A 200 -4.17 -3.96 -9.27
C GLY A 200 -4.00 -3.66 -7.78
N TYR A 201 -2.88 -3.06 -7.37
CA TYR A 201 -2.63 -2.70 -5.98
C TYR A 201 -3.12 -1.30 -5.59
N LEU A 202 -3.68 -0.54 -6.53
CA LEU A 202 -4.36 0.72 -6.25
C LEU A 202 -5.74 0.43 -5.64
N VAL A 203 -6.05 1.10 -4.53
CA VAL A 203 -7.40 1.25 -4.00
C VAL A 203 -7.86 2.66 -4.35
N GLU A 204 -8.90 2.77 -5.17
CA GLU A 204 -9.41 4.08 -5.62
C GLU A 204 -9.67 5.01 -4.45
N ASN A 205 -9.25 6.27 -4.59
CA ASN A 205 -9.37 7.32 -3.58
C ASN A 205 -8.62 7.08 -2.25
N LYS A 206 -8.12 5.87 -1.96
CA LYS A 206 -7.37 5.55 -0.72
C LYS A 206 -5.85 5.48 -0.94
N GLY A 207 -5.39 5.18 -2.15
CA GLY A 207 -3.97 5.01 -2.46
C GLY A 207 -3.64 3.54 -2.70
N SER A 208 -2.76 2.93 -1.90
CA SER A 208 -2.30 1.55 -2.13
C SER A 208 -2.85 0.55 -1.13
N SER A 209 -3.25 -0.62 -1.63
CA SER A 209 -3.60 -1.79 -0.81
C SER A 209 -2.39 -2.30 -0.02
N TRP A 210 -2.63 -2.87 1.15
CA TRP A 210 -1.63 -3.58 1.96
C TRP A 210 -0.95 -4.71 1.18
N THR A 211 -1.64 -5.31 0.20
CA THR A 211 -1.07 -6.37 -0.65
C THR A 211 0.08 -5.89 -1.54
N LEU A 212 0.22 -4.57 -1.76
CA LEU A 212 1.42 -4.00 -2.37
C LEU A 212 2.67 -4.29 -1.54
N MET A 213 2.57 -4.14 -0.22
CA MET A 213 3.69 -4.29 0.70
C MET A 213 4.05 -5.76 0.91
N SER A 214 3.08 -6.67 0.84
CA SER A 214 3.32 -8.10 1.03
C SER A 214 3.66 -8.82 -0.28
N GLU A 215 2.69 -9.00 -1.17
CA GLU A 215 2.85 -9.74 -2.43
C GLU A 215 3.54 -8.92 -3.50
N GLY A 216 3.18 -7.63 -3.59
CA GLY A 216 3.69 -6.69 -4.58
C GLY A 216 5.20 -6.51 -4.52
N ALA A 217 5.79 -6.57 -3.32
CA ALA A 217 7.23 -6.48 -3.07
C ALA A 217 8.06 -7.46 -3.94
N ARG A 218 7.49 -8.62 -4.29
CA ARG A 218 8.18 -9.64 -5.10
C ARG A 218 8.47 -9.19 -6.53
N TYR A 219 7.65 -8.29 -7.10
CA TYR A 219 7.91 -7.71 -8.42
C TYR A 219 9.19 -6.87 -8.46
N PHE A 220 9.68 -6.46 -7.29
CA PHE A 220 10.84 -5.59 -7.12
C PHE A 220 12.05 -6.33 -6.56
N GLY A 221 12.05 -7.66 -6.60
CA GLY A 221 13.16 -8.47 -6.07
C GLY A 221 13.24 -8.48 -4.55
N LEU A 222 12.15 -8.15 -3.86
CA LEU A 222 12.07 -8.18 -2.40
C LEU A 222 11.15 -9.29 -1.89
N ARG A 223 11.46 -9.78 -0.69
CA ARG A 223 10.55 -10.54 0.14
C ARG A 223 10.11 -9.69 1.32
N ALA A 224 8.81 -9.54 1.49
CA ALA A 224 8.23 -8.91 2.65
C ALA A 224 7.73 -9.95 3.65
N ARG A 225 7.72 -9.57 4.93
CA ARG A 225 7.09 -10.32 6.02
C ARG A 225 6.38 -9.35 6.94
N GLU A 226 5.10 -9.63 7.19
CA GLU A 226 4.33 -8.90 8.18
C GLU A 226 4.95 -9.08 9.58
N LEU A 227 5.03 -7.98 10.31
CA LEU A 227 5.67 -7.93 11.62
C LEU A 227 4.60 -7.64 12.68
N PRO A 228 4.45 -8.49 13.71
CA PRO A 228 3.52 -8.20 14.80
C PRO A 228 3.91 -6.89 15.50
N LEU A 229 2.92 -6.02 15.72
CA LEU A 229 3.09 -4.73 16.39
C LEU A 229 3.49 -4.92 17.86
N THR A 230 4.79 -4.94 18.10
CA THR A 230 5.39 -4.88 19.44
C THR A 230 6.63 -4.02 19.37
N GLU A 231 6.90 -3.28 20.44
CA GLU A 231 8.11 -2.47 20.57
C GLU A 231 9.37 -3.30 20.29
N ASN A 232 9.46 -4.50 20.86
CA ASN A 232 10.63 -5.37 20.70
C ASN A 232 10.85 -5.78 19.24
N ASN A 233 9.79 -6.11 18.51
CA ASN A 233 9.89 -6.47 17.09
C ASN A 233 10.40 -5.29 16.25
N ILE A 234 9.86 -4.09 16.45
CA ILE A 234 10.32 -2.88 15.75
C ILE A 234 11.80 -2.63 16.05
N LYS A 235 12.16 -2.56 17.34
CA LYS A 235 13.52 -2.25 17.78
C LYS A 235 14.55 -3.26 17.28
N ILE A 236 14.29 -4.57 17.42
CA ILE A 236 15.24 -5.61 16.96
C ILE A 236 15.39 -5.58 15.44
N THR A 237 14.31 -5.33 14.70
CA THR A 237 14.35 -5.29 13.24
C THR A 237 15.19 -4.10 12.76
N LEU A 238 14.96 -2.91 13.31
CA LEU A 238 15.74 -1.71 12.97
C LEU A 238 17.21 -1.84 13.39
N LYS A 239 17.51 -2.36 14.59
CA LYS A 239 18.90 -2.61 15.04
C LYS A 239 19.68 -3.56 14.12
N ARG A 240 18.98 -4.38 13.32
CA ARG A 240 19.59 -5.27 12.32
C ARG A 240 19.79 -4.59 10.96
N GLY A 241 19.52 -3.28 10.85
CA GLY A 241 19.56 -2.53 9.60
C GLY A 241 18.47 -2.93 8.62
N VAL A 242 17.35 -3.48 9.10
CA VAL A 242 16.23 -3.90 8.26
C VAL A 242 15.14 -2.83 8.30
N PRO A 243 14.82 -2.17 7.17
CA PRO A 243 13.77 -1.16 7.15
C PRO A 243 12.38 -1.79 7.32
N ILE A 244 11.47 -1.00 7.86
CA ILE A 244 10.08 -1.39 8.08
C ILE A 244 9.17 -0.40 7.36
N VAL A 245 8.26 -0.88 6.51
CA VAL A 245 7.14 -0.03 6.06
C VAL A 245 6.04 -0.14 7.10
N ALA A 246 5.55 1.00 7.59
CA ALA A 246 4.43 1.08 8.50
C ALA A 246 3.21 1.69 7.80
N SER A 247 2.06 1.02 7.92
CA SER A 247 0.76 1.62 7.61
C SER A 247 0.27 2.31 8.88
N MET A 248 0.27 3.63 8.87
CA MET A 248 -0.20 4.48 9.97
C MET A 248 -1.70 4.74 9.85
N GLY A 249 -2.38 4.85 10.98
CA GLY A 249 -3.71 5.44 11.11
C GLY A 249 -3.64 6.89 11.60
N PRO A 250 -4.77 7.46 12.06
CA PRO A 250 -4.83 8.85 12.48
C PRO A 250 -3.91 9.14 13.68
N GLY A 251 -3.18 10.26 13.62
CA GLY A 251 -2.22 10.72 14.63
C GLY A 251 -1.22 11.74 14.07
N GLU A 252 0.04 11.68 14.50
CA GLU A 252 1.11 12.62 14.13
C GLU A 252 1.41 12.66 12.63
N PHE A 253 1.29 11.53 11.94
CA PHE A 253 1.66 11.40 10.52
C PHE A 253 0.52 11.68 9.54
N THR A 254 -0.74 11.46 9.95
CA THR A 254 -1.91 11.51 9.06
C THR A 254 -3.19 11.64 9.85
N THR A 255 -4.28 12.11 9.23
CA THR A 255 -5.63 12.11 9.83
C THR A 255 -6.48 10.92 9.38
N THR A 256 -6.00 10.12 8.43
CA THR A 256 -6.74 8.97 7.88
C THR A 256 -5.85 7.72 7.86
N GLY A 257 -5.06 7.56 6.81
CA GLY A 257 -4.08 6.49 6.65
C GLY A 257 -2.88 6.97 5.86
N HIS A 258 -1.72 6.37 6.10
CA HIS A 258 -0.47 6.78 5.45
C HIS A 258 0.59 5.69 5.52
N TYR A 259 1.45 5.60 4.50
CA TYR A 259 2.62 4.74 4.55
C TYR A 259 3.87 5.56 4.82
N ILE A 260 4.67 5.10 5.79
CA ILE A 260 5.99 5.65 6.10
C ILE A 260 7.02 4.51 6.16
N VAL A 261 8.30 4.86 6.13
CA VAL A 261 9.40 3.90 6.29
C VAL A 261 10.14 4.20 7.59
N LEU A 262 10.20 3.24 8.50
CA LEU A 262 11.10 3.27 9.65
C LEU A 262 12.46 2.76 9.16
N THR A 263 13.48 3.60 9.24
CA THR A 263 14.78 3.35 8.58
C THR A 263 15.84 2.86 9.53
N ASP A 264 15.86 3.39 10.76
CA ASP A 264 16.85 3.02 11.77
C ASP A 264 16.36 3.38 13.19
N ILE A 265 17.17 3.07 14.18
CA ILE A 265 16.96 3.40 15.59
C ILE A 265 18.24 3.97 16.20
N THR A 266 18.10 5.11 16.87
CA THR A 266 19.22 5.77 17.54
C THR A 266 19.65 5.01 18.79
N GLU A 267 20.84 5.32 19.31
CA GLU A 267 21.37 4.71 20.55
C GLU A 267 20.44 4.93 21.75
N ASP A 268 19.80 6.10 21.85
CA ASP A 268 18.80 6.44 22.87
C ASP A 268 17.40 5.86 22.57
N GLY A 269 17.26 5.04 21.53
CA GLY A 269 16.07 4.25 21.24
C GLY A 269 14.96 4.99 20.50
N LYS A 270 15.24 6.14 19.88
CA LYS A 270 14.32 6.88 19.01
C LYS A 270 14.35 6.32 17.60
N ILE A 271 13.22 6.35 16.92
CA ILE A 271 13.06 5.81 15.57
C ILE A 271 13.34 6.92 14.54
N LEU A 272 14.16 6.59 13.53
CA LEU A 272 14.36 7.40 12.34
C LEU A 272 13.33 7.00 11.28
N VAL A 273 12.75 7.99 10.61
CA VAL A 273 11.62 7.80 9.69
C VAL A 273 11.90 8.53 8.38
N ASN A 274 11.60 7.88 7.26
CA ASN A 274 11.36 8.56 6.00
C ASN A 274 9.85 8.61 5.76
N ASP A 275 9.29 9.81 5.86
CA ASP A 275 7.90 10.09 5.58
C ASP A 275 7.77 10.66 4.16
N PRO A 276 7.11 9.94 3.22
CA PRO A 276 6.96 10.41 1.85
C PRO A 276 6.13 11.70 1.73
N ASN A 277 5.36 12.08 2.75
CA ASN A 277 4.59 13.31 2.75
C ASN A 277 5.32 14.50 3.38
N SER A 278 6.39 14.30 4.17
CA SER A 278 7.03 15.41 4.87
C SER A 278 8.52 15.22 5.10
N ARG A 279 9.32 16.16 4.59
CA ARG A 279 10.74 16.26 4.92
C ARG A 279 10.91 16.68 6.37
N LYS A 280 10.16 17.67 6.85
CA LYS A 280 10.19 18.08 8.27
C LYS A 280 9.99 16.90 9.24
N ARG A 281 9.01 16.02 9.00
CA ARG A 281 8.81 14.83 9.85
C ARG A 281 9.91 13.78 9.69
N SER A 282 10.51 13.71 8.50
CA SER A 282 11.65 12.82 8.23
C SER A 282 12.94 13.28 8.93
N ASP A 283 13.10 14.58 9.17
CA ASP A 283 14.25 15.15 9.89
C ASP A 283 14.12 15.01 11.43
N MET A 284 12.99 14.49 11.92
CA MET A 284 12.72 14.29 13.35
C MET A 284 13.07 12.89 13.83
N LYS A 285 13.29 12.77 15.15
CA LYS A 285 13.47 11.50 15.86
C LYS A 285 12.22 11.19 16.68
N TRP A 286 11.64 10.01 16.49
CA TRP A 286 10.32 9.69 17.03
C TRP A 286 10.40 8.76 18.23
N ALA A 287 9.52 8.98 19.23
CA ALA A 287 9.35 8.03 20.31
C ALA A 287 8.66 6.76 19.82
N ILE A 288 8.99 5.60 20.39
CA ILE A 288 8.38 4.33 19.98
C ILE A 288 6.86 4.31 20.20
N ASP A 289 6.38 5.02 21.24
CA ASP A 289 4.97 5.05 21.62
C ASP A 289 4.07 5.57 20.50
N VAL A 290 4.56 6.51 19.68
CA VAL A 290 3.84 7.02 18.50
C VAL A 290 3.47 5.86 17.56
N PHE A 291 4.40 4.94 17.31
CA PHE A 291 4.13 3.78 16.45
C PHE A 291 3.26 2.74 17.16
N MET A 292 3.36 2.61 18.48
CA MET A 292 2.52 1.68 19.23
C MET A 292 1.05 2.09 19.21
N GLU A 293 0.77 3.39 19.17
CA GLU A 293 -0.58 3.95 19.17
C GLU A 293 -1.17 4.07 17.76
N GLU A 294 -0.37 4.51 16.79
CA GLU A 294 -0.88 4.91 15.48
C GLU A 294 -0.77 3.83 14.40
N THR A 295 0.07 2.81 14.59
CA THR A 295 0.32 1.81 13.54
C THR A 295 -0.86 0.84 13.37
N LYS A 296 -1.27 0.64 12.12
CA LYS A 296 -2.23 -0.39 11.71
C LYS A 296 -1.56 -1.68 11.25
N ASN A 297 -0.41 -1.59 10.57
CA ASN A 297 0.35 -2.76 10.16
C ASN A 297 1.83 -2.44 9.85
N LEU A 298 2.70 -3.46 9.85
CA LEU A 298 4.14 -3.36 9.64
C LEU A 298 4.64 -4.48 8.73
N TRP A 299 5.61 -4.15 7.86
CA TRP A 299 6.32 -5.15 7.04
C TRP A 299 7.82 -4.93 7.12
N GLU A 300 8.57 -5.99 7.39
CA GLU A 300 10.02 -6.02 7.17
C GLU A 300 10.32 -6.52 5.76
N PHE A 301 11.42 -6.04 5.18
CA PHE A 301 11.82 -6.38 3.82
C PHE A 301 13.23 -6.96 3.75
N LYS A 302 13.43 -7.90 2.83
CA LYS A 302 14.75 -8.47 2.50
C LYS A 302 14.88 -8.59 1.00
N LYS A 303 16.09 -8.34 0.48
CA LYS A 303 16.44 -8.65 -0.91
C LYS A 303 16.38 -10.18 -1.12
N LEU A 304 15.83 -10.60 -2.25
CA LEU A 304 15.81 -12.00 -2.70
C LEU A 304 17.18 -12.49 -3.14
#